data_AF-A0A3D0Q5Z7-F1
#
_entry.id   AF-A0A3D0Q5Z7-F1
#
_cell.length_a   1.000
_cell.length_b   1.000
_cell.length_c   1.000
_cell.angle_alpha   90.00
_cell.angle_beta   90.00
_cell.angle_gamma   90.00
#
_symmetry.space_group_name_H-M   'P 1'
#
loop_
_entity.id
_entity.type
_entity.pdbx_description
1 polymer ?
#
loop_
_entity_poly.entity_id
_entity_poly.type
_entity_poly.pdbx_seq_one_letter_code
_entity_poly.pdbx_strand_id
1 'polypeptide(L)'
;MKDDFSFTIKRVGFDEDYRPSDNTRITTNFANLARGEYRQANLRNALAMIDNRFNALASWDNPAGNRYSVELEIISVDIDIDGSGQTFPTIEMLQTYIVDKQTNERINGNVGNNFSSYVRDYDFSVLLLNHNKNQSGFSIPDNFGDLHGKLFKCFVNSQEYQQAFAKLPVICLSVSDSKTYHRTENTHPVLGVEYQPNESSLTELYFQKMGLKERYFMPPNSVAPLAF
;
A
#
# COMPACT_ATOMS: atom_id res chain seq x y z
N MET A 1 -7.92 -27.11 -4.54
CA MET A 1 -9.00 -26.14 -4.83
C MET A 1 -8.92 -25.92 -6.33
N LYS A 2 -10.01 -26.02 -7.08
CA LYS A 2 -9.96 -25.74 -8.52
C LYS A 2 -9.82 -24.22 -8.67
N ASP A 3 -8.77 -23.78 -9.35
CA ASP A 3 -8.30 -22.40 -9.45
C ASP A 3 -9.19 -21.57 -10.40
N ASP A 4 -10.48 -21.45 -10.10
CA ASP A 4 -11.46 -20.85 -11.00
C ASP A 4 -11.71 -19.34 -10.72
N PHE A 5 -10.84 -18.67 -9.97
CA PHE A 5 -10.90 -17.21 -9.86
C PHE A 5 -10.20 -16.56 -11.04
N SER A 6 -10.86 -15.61 -11.69
CA SER A 6 -10.20 -14.73 -12.66
C SER A 6 -10.06 -13.33 -12.07
N PHE A 7 -8.96 -12.67 -12.41
CA PHE A 7 -8.66 -11.32 -11.91
C PHE A 7 -8.57 -10.35 -13.07
N THR A 8 -9.25 -9.21 -12.94
CA THR A 8 -9.12 -8.10 -13.89
C THR A 8 -8.36 -6.97 -13.25
N ILE A 9 -7.26 -6.56 -13.88
CA ILE A 9 -6.42 -5.45 -13.42
C ILE A 9 -6.70 -4.22 -14.28
N LYS A 10 -7.21 -3.16 -13.65
CA LYS A 10 -7.45 -1.85 -14.25
C LYS A 10 -6.38 -0.87 -13.78
N ARG A 11 -5.99 0.05 -14.67
CA ARG A 11 -4.96 1.07 -14.40
C ARG A 11 -5.51 2.45 -14.69
N VAL A 12 -5.30 3.39 -13.79
CA VAL A 12 -5.66 4.79 -13.95
C VAL A 12 -4.47 5.65 -13.51
N GLY A 13 -4.07 6.61 -14.35
CA GLY A 13 -3.03 7.57 -13.98
C GLY A 13 -3.46 8.40 -12.76
N PHE A 14 -2.55 8.53 -11.80
CA PHE A 14 -2.74 9.39 -10.63
C PHE A 14 -1.83 10.61 -10.75
N ASP A 15 -2.32 11.60 -11.48
CA ASP A 15 -1.67 12.88 -11.76
C ASP A 15 -2.50 14.06 -11.21
N GLU A 16 -2.14 15.29 -11.58
CA GLU A 16 -2.87 16.49 -11.17
C GLU A 16 -4.29 16.61 -11.74
N ASP A 17 -4.59 15.86 -12.80
CA ASP A 17 -5.88 15.85 -13.49
C ASP A 17 -6.77 14.66 -13.08
N TYR A 18 -6.23 13.74 -12.28
CA TYR A 18 -6.98 12.62 -11.73
C TYR A 18 -8.26 13.07 -11.03
N ARG A 19 -9.37 12.45 -11.44
CA ARG A 19 -10.70 12.64 -10.85
C ARG A 19 -11.25 11.28 -10.44
N PRO A 20 -11.64 11.09 -9.17
CA PRO A 20 -12.33 9.89 -8.76
C PRO A 20 -13.67 9.82 -9.49
N SER A 21 -14.09 8.62 -9.90
CA SER A 21 -15.44 8.40 -10.39
C SER A 21 -16.46 8.54 -9.25
N ASP A 22 -17.72 8.78 -9.58
CA ASP A 22 -18.80 8.90 -8.58
C ASP A 22 -18.95 7.63 -7.73
N ASN A 23 -18.58 6.48 -8.32
CA ASN A 23 -18.60 5.17 -7.67
C ASN A 23 -17.26 4.83 -6.98
N THR A 24 -16.25 5.71 -7.06
CA THR A 24 -14.98 5.50 -6.38
C THR A 24 -15.21 5.57 -4.88
N ARG A 25 -14.75 4.52 -4.19
CA ARG A 25 -14.89 4.35 -2.75
C ARG A 25 -14.51 5.63 -1.98
N ILE A 26 -15.28 5.99 -0.97
CA ILE A 26 -14.95 7.17 -0.13
C ILE A 26 -13.65 6.91 0.65
N THR A 27 -13.39 5.65 1.01
CA THR A 27 -12.28 5.26 1.88
C THR A 27 -10.99 4.92 1.13
N THR A 28 -10.90 5.09 -0.19
CA THR A 28 -9.60 5.10 -0.84
C THR A 28 -8.89 6.41 -0.57
N ASN A 29 -7.70 6.32 0.03
CA ASN A 29 -6.90 7.48 0.45
C ASN A 29 -6.65 8.47 -0.70
N PHE A 30 -6.56 8.01 -1.95
CA PHE A 30 -6.36 8.85 -3.14
C PHE A 30 -7.58 9.71 -3.47
N ALA A 31 -8.77 9.14 -3.35
CA ALA A 31 -10.01 9.79 -3.74
C ALA A 31 -10.32 10.99 -2.84
N ASN A 32 -9.92 10.94 -1.57
CA ASN A 32 -10.10 12.06 -0.64
C ASN A 32 -9.21 13.25 -0.97
N LEU A 33 -7.97 13.02 -1.42
CA LEU A 33 -7.08 14.08 -1.89
C LEU A 33 -7.60 14.72 -3.19
N ALA A 34 -8.28 13.92 -4.01
CA ALA A 34 -8.73 14.26 -5.35
C ALA A 34 -10.19 14.78 -5.44
N ARG A 35 -10.76 15.30 -4.35
CA ARG A 35 -12.14 15.85 -4.31
C ARG A 35 -12.15 17.34 -3.96
N GLY A 36 -13.27 17.99 -4.29
CA GLY A 36 -13.54 19.40 -3.95
C GLY A 36 -12.87 20.43 -4.87
N GLU A 37 -13.11 21.71 -4.60
CA GLU A 37 -12.66 22.84 -5.44
C GLU A 37 -11.13 22.97 -5.49
N TYR A 38 -10.42 22.54 -4.42
CA TYR A 38 -8.97 22.57 -4.32
C TYR A 38 -8.27 21.30 -4.82
N ARG A 39 -9.00 20.38 -5.48
CA ARG A 39 -8.50 19.08 -5.97
C ARG A 39 -7.13 19.17 -6.64
N GLN A 40 -7.00 19.99 -7.69
CA GLN A 40 -5.79 20.04 -8.51
C GLN A 40 -4.61 20.59 -7.73
N ALA A 41 -4.83 21.60 -6.87
CA ALA A 41 -3.79 22.14 -6.00
C ALA A 41 -3.32 21.09 -4.97
N ASN A 42 -4.25 20.34 -4.37
CA ASN A 42 -3.93 19.26 -3.44
C ASN A 42 -3.09 18.16 -4.10
N LEU A 43 -3.48 17.74 -5.31
CA LEU A 43 -2.75 16.73 -6.08
C LEU A 43 -1.35 17.23 -6.46
N ARG A 44 -1.22 18.45 -7.00
CA ARG A 44 0.07 19.07 -7.32
C ARG A 44 1.00 19.13 -6.10
N ASN A 45 0.48 19.56 -4.96
CA ASN A 45 1.26 19.66 -3.73
C ASN A 45 1.74 18.29 -3.25
N ALA A 46 0.88 17.27 -3.30
CA ALA A 46 1.25 15.92 -2.90
C ALA A 46 2.28 15.28 -3.85
N LEU A 47 2.07 15.40 -5.17
CA LEU A 47 3.00 14.89 -6.18
C LEU A 47 4.36 15.60 -6.09
N ALA A 48 4.38 16.92 -5.94
CA ALA A 48 5.60 17.69 -5.71
C ALA A 48 6.31 17.27 -4.41
N MET A 49 5.57 17.00 -3.33
CA MET A 49 6.15 16.48 -2.09
C MET A 49 6.81 15.12 -2.32
N ILE A 50 6.17 14.22 -3.07
CA ILE A 50 6.73 12.90 -3.40
C ILE A 50 8.01 13.05 -4.22
N ASP A 51 8.01 13.88 -5.26
CA ASP A 51 9.19 14.18 -6.07
C ASP A 51 10.33 14.70 -5.21
N ASN A 52 10.06 15.70 -4.37
CA ASN A 52 11.06 16.30 -3.49
C ASN A 52 11.64 15.27 -2.50
N ARG A 53 10.80 14.43 -1.90
CA ARG A 53 11.24 13.37 -0.97
C ARG A 53 12.06 12.30 -1.68
N PHE A 54 11.65 11.89 -2.87
CA PHE A 54 12.39 10.92 -3.67
C PHE A 54 13.78 11.45 -4.05
N ASN A 55 13.85 12.69 -4.56
CA ASN A 55 15.11 13.32 -4.94
C ASN A 55 16.06 13.51 -3.74
N ALA A 56 15.53 13.82 -2.55
CA ALA A 56 16.34 13.91 -1.33
C ALA A 56 16.96 12.56 -0.93
N LEU A 57 16.28 11.45 -1.19
CA LEU A 57 16.78 10.10 -0.90
C LEU A 57 17.77 9.59 -1.97
N ALA A 58 17.55 9.92 -3.24
CA ALA A 58 18.40 9.54 -4.37
C ALA A 58 19.46 10.62 -4.65
N SER A 59 20.41 10.81 -3.72
CA SER A 59 21.36 11.93 -3.74
C SER A 59 22.69 11.66 -4.47
N TRP A 60 23.04 10.40 -4.71
CA TRP A 60 24.37 9.99 -5.21
C TRP A 60 24.70 10.50 -6.62
N ASP A 61 23.69 10.76 -7.45
CA ASP A 61 23.82 11.24 -8.83
C ASP A 61 22.82 12.38 -9.15
N ASN A 62 22.42 13.10 -8.10
CA ASN A 62 21.38 14.14 -8.14
C ASN A 62 21.79 15.39 -7.35
N PRO A 63 22.88 16.08 -7.74
CA PRO A 63 23.40 17.21 -6.97
C PRO A 63 22.43 18.40 -6.86
N ALA A 64 21.54 18.57 -7.84
CA ALA A 64 20.53 19.63 -7.86
C ALA A 64 19.21 19.25 -7.17
N GLY A 65 19.05 17.98 -6.75
CA GLY A 65 17.84 17.50 -6.08
C GLY A 65 16.57 17.55 -6.94
N ASN A 66 16.69 17.52 -8.27
CA ASN A 66 15.56 17.69 -9.19
C ASN A 66 15.62 16.76 -10.42
N ARG A 67 16.52 15.77 -10.44
CA ARG A 67 16.70 14.82 -11.55
C ARG A 67 15.50 13.91 -11.76
N TYR A 68 14.86 13.47 -10.69
CA TYR A 68 13.83 12.44 -10.76
C TYR A 68 12.42 13.04 -10.60
N SER A 69 11.44 12.38 -11.21
CA SER A 69 10.03 12.50 -10.83
C SER A 69 9.44 11.12 -10.59
N VAL A 70 8.41 11.04 -9.77
CA VAL A 70 7.69 9.81 -9.47
C VAL A 70 6.29 9.90 -10.06
N GLU A 71 6.00 9.04 -11.03
CA GLU A 71 4.66 8.86 -11.55
C GLU A 71 3.95 7.76 -10.77
N LEU A 72 2.62 7.88 -10.68
CA LEU A 72 1.77 6.97 -9.93
C LEU A 72 0.62 6.49 -10.80
N GLU A 73 0.32 5.21 -10.71
CA GLU A 73 -0.90 4.61 -11.26
C GLU A 73 -1.70 3.97 -10.13
N ILE A 74 -3.00 4.23 -10.10
CA ILE A 74 -3.94 3.44 -9.31
C ILE A 74 -4.18 2.14 -10.06
N ILE A 75 -3.90 1.05 -9.36
CA ILE A 75 -4.17 -0.32 -9.78
C ILE A 75 -5.42 -0.77 -9.02
N SER A 76 -6.49 -1.04 -9.76
CA SER A 76 -7.72 -1.63 -9.21
C SER A 76 -7.84 -3.07 -9.66
N VAL A 77 -8.12 -3.97 -8.72
CA VAL A 77 -8.23 -5.41 -8.96
C VAL A 77 -9.64 -5.86 -8.68
N ASP A 78 -10.31 -6.34 -9.71
CA ASP A 78 -11.62 -6.96 -9.59
C ASP A 78 -11.48 -8.48 -9.68
N ILE A 79 -12.26 -9.21 -8.88
CA ILE A 79 -12.32 -10.68 -8.90
C ILE A 79 -13.64 -11.15 -9.48
N ASP A 80 -13.59 -12.15 -10.35
CA ASP A 80 -14.75 -12.99 -10.69
C ASP A 80 -14.64 -14.30 -9.91
N ILE A 81 -15.63 -14.58 -9.07
CA ILE A 81 -15.64 -15.71 -8.14
C ILE A 81 -16.30 -16.95 -8.76
N ASP A 82 -17.30 -16.77 -9.63
CA ASP A 82 -18.14 -17.85 -10.16
C ASP A 82 -18.02 -18.03 -11.68
N GLY A 83 -17.16 -17.24 -12.33
CA GLY A 83 -16.94 -17.27 -13.78
C GLY A 83 -18.11 -16.72 -14.58
N SER A 84 -19.04 -16.00 -13.94
CA SER A 84 -20.21 -15.41 -14.60
C SER A 84 -19.88 -14.13 -15.38
N GLY A 85 -18.67 -13.59 -15.23
CA GLY A 85 -18.27 -12.27 -15.70
C GLY A 85 -18.70 -11.15 -14.75
N GLN A 86 -19.46 -11.45 -13.68
CA GLN A 86 -19.76 -10.47 -12.64
C GLN A 86 -18.56 -10.35 -11.72
N THR A 87 -18.07 -9.11 -11.57
CA THR A 87 -16.85 -8.87 -10.81
C THR A 87 -17.13 -8.09 -9.53
N PHE A 88 -16.32 -8.36 -8.51
CA PHE A 88 -16.31 -7.65 -7.25
C PHE A 88 -14.96 -6.93 -7.07
N PRO A 89 -14.94 -5.63 -6.74
CA PRO A 89 -13.68 -4.92 -6.50
C PRO A 89 -13.05 -5.42 -5.20
N THR A 90 -11.78 -5.85 -5.25
CA THR A 90 -11.11 -6.49 -4.11
C THR A 90 -10.02 -5.63 -3.50
N ILE A 91 -9.12 -5.11 -4.33
CA ILE A 91 -7.88 -4.46 -3.92
C ILE A 91 -7.68 -3.21 -4.77
N GLU A 92 -7.24 -2.13 -4.12
CA GLU A 92 -6.68 -0.96 -4.79
C GLU A 92 -5.32 -0.64 -4.20
N MET A 93 -4.35 -0.31 -5.06
CA MET A 93 -2.98 0.01 -4.65
C MET A 93 -2.32 0.92 -5.68
N LEU A 94 -1.20 1.54 -5.32
CA LEU A 94 -0.38 2.30 -6.26
C LEU A 94 0.74 1.45 -6.83
N GLN A 95 0.96 1.63 -8.13
CA GLN A 95 2.22 1.35 -8.78
C GLN A 95 2.98 2.66 -9.00
N THR A 96 4.25 2.65 -8.64
CA THR A 96 5.17 3.77 -8.86
C THR A 96 6.01 3.56 -10.11
N TYR A 97 6.34 4.63 -10.81
CA TYR A 97 7.37 4.67 -11.84
C TYR A 97 8.31 5.84 -11.57
N ILE A 98 9.58 5.66 -11.85
CA ILE A 98 10.60 6.70 -11.68
C ILE A 98 10.94 7.22 -13.07
N VAL A 99 10.79 8.53 -13.27
CA VAL A 99 11.20 9.21 -14.50
C VAL A 99 12.53 9.89 -14.23
N ASP A 100 13.57 9.47 -14.93
CA ASP A 100 14.87 10.15 -14.93
C ASP A 100 14.87 11.23 -16.01
N LYS A 101 14.84 12.51 -15.59
CA LYS A 101 14.78 13.65 -16.53
C LYS A 101 16.07 13.87 -17.29
N GLN A 102 17.20 13.31 -16.84
CA GLN A 102 18.47 13.46 -17.54
C GLN A 102 18.62 12.46 -18.67
N THR A 103 18.23 11.20 -18.45
CA THR A 103 18.31 10.13 -19.46
C THR A 103 17.03 9.98 -20.27
N ASN A 104 15.92 10.61 -19.81
CA ASN A 104 14.58 10.45 -20.37
C ASN A 104 14.07 9.00 -20.30
N GLU A 105 14.51 8.25 -19.28
CA GLU A 105 14.10 6.88 -19.03
C GLU A 105 12.96 6.80 -18.01
N ARG A 106 12.06 5.85 -18.22
CA ARG A 106 10.98 5.51 -17.30
C ARG A 106 11.25 4.13 -16.70
N ILE A 107 11.50 4.10 -15.40
CA ILE A 107 11.93 2.92 -14.66
C ILE A 107 10.75 2.38 -13.85
N ASN A 108 10.51 1.07 -13.93
CA ASN A 108 9.48 0.41 -13.14
C ASN A 108 9.83 0.43 -11.65
N GLY A 109 8.97 1.06 -10.85
CA GLY A 109 9.04 0.99 -9.40
C GLY A 109 8.26 -0.20 -8.83
N ASN A 110 7.87 -0.10 -7.55
CA ASN A 110 7.11 -1.15 -6.87
C ASN A 110 5.60 -0.92 -6.99
N VAL A 111 4.84 -2.01 -6.92
CA VAL A 111 3.38 -2.02 -6.73
C VAL A 111 3.04 -2.35 -5.27
N GLY A 112 1.88 -1.93 -4.77
CA GLY A 112 1.40 -2.27 -3.42
C GLY A 112 1.39 -1.11 -2.43
N ASN A 113 1.88 0.07 -2.83
CA ASN A 113 1.83 1.25 -1.97
C ASN A 113 0.38 1.68 -1.72
N ASN A 114 0.09 2.14 -0.50
CA ASN A 114 -1.23 2.62 -0.10
C ASN A 114 -2.34 1.60 -0.45
N PHE A 115 -2.09 0.37 0.01
CA PHE A 115 -2.94 -0.79 -0.18
C PHE A 115 -4.29 -0.64 0.55
N SER A 116 -5.37 -0.77 -0.21
CA SER A 116 -6.75 -0.72 0.23
C SER A 116 -7.46 -1.99 -0.19
N SER A 117 -8.38 -2.48 0.64
CA SER A 117 -9.18 -3.67 0.31
C SER A 117 -10.55 -3.64 0.99
N TYR A 118 -11.58 -4.07 0.25
CA TYR A 118 -12.93 -4.23 0.79
C TYR A 118 -13.00 -5.30 1.88
N VAL A 119 -12.29 -6.42 1.69
CA VAL A 119 -12.27 -7.52 2.67
C VAL A 119 -11.56 -7.09 3.94
N ARG A 120 -10.44 -6.37 3.82
CA ARG A 120 -9.75 -5.78 4.98
C ARG A 120 -10.67 -4.87 5.78
N ASP A 121 -11.36 -3.97 5.10
CA ASP A 121 -12.16 -2.98 5.81
C ASP A 121 -13.41 -3.59 6.45
N TYR A 122 -13.98 -4.64 5.84
CA TYR A 122 -14.97 -5.48 6.51
C TYR A 122 -14.40 -6.15 7.76
N ASP A 123 -13.25 -6.80 7.65
CA ASP A 123 -12.62 -7.51 8.77
C ASP A 123 -12.40 -6.55 9.95
N PHE A 124 -11.74 -5.42 9.74
CA PHE A 124 -11.41 -4.48 10.82
C PHE A 124 -12.62 -3.68 11.32
N SER A 125 -13.49 -3.21 10.42
CA SER A 125 -14.54 -2.23 10.78
C SER A 125 -15.86 -2.88 11.17
N VAL A 126 -16.07 -4.15 10.77
CA VAL A 126 -17.33 -4.88 11.02
C VAL A 126 -17.07 -6.13 11.84
N LEU A 127 -16.27 -7.07 11.35
CA LEU A 127 -16.09 -8.37 12.00
C LEU A 127 -15.42 -8.23 13.37
N LEU A 128 -14.28 -7.55 13.44
CA LEU A 128 -13.54 -7.34 14.69
C LEU A 128 -14.35 -6.54 15.71
N LEU A 129 -15.02 -5.48 15.24
CA LEU A 129 -15.87 -4.64 16.08
C LEU A 129 -17.04 -5.43 16.66
N ASN A 130 -17.74 -6.21 15.83
CA ASN A 130 -18.87 -7.03 16.25
C ASN A 130 -18.45 -8.16 17.20
N HIS A 131 -17.31 -8.80 16.94
CA HIS A 131 -16.77 -9.85 17.81
C HIS A 131 -16.55 -9.33 19.22
N ASN A 132 -15.92 -8.16 19.36
CA ASN A 132 -15.60 -7.57 20.66
C ASN A 132 -16.80 -6.88 21.33
N LYS A 133 -17.94 -6.77 20.64
CA LYS A 133 -19.14 -6.14 21.20
C LYS A 133 -19.63 -6.92 22.41
N ASN A 134 -19.80 -6.22 23.54
CA ASN A 134 -20.21 -6.78 24.83
C ASN A 134 -19.23 -7.78 25.47
N GLN A 135 -17.98 -7.85 25.01
CA GLN A 135 -16.94 -8.62 25.70
C GLN A 135 -16.24 -7.76 26.76
N SER A 136 -15.80 -8.40 27.85
CA SER A 136 -15.08 -7.71 28.93
C SER A 136 -13.61 -7.39 28.59
N GLY A 137 -13.07 -7.99 27.52
CA GLY A 137 -11.71 -7.77 27.06
C GLY A 137 -11.58 -7.92 25.55
N PHE A 138 -10.52 -7.35 24.99
CA PHE A 138 -10.23 -7.46 23.57
C PHE A 138 -9.80 -8.88 23.21
N SER A 139 -10.38 -9.43 22.14
CA SER A 139 -9.98 -10.68 21.52
C SER A 139 -10.13 -10.62 20.01
N ILE A 140 -9.49 -11.56 19.31
CA ILE A 140 -9.45 -11.61 17.85
C ILE A 140 -10.27 -12.84 17.40
N PRO A 141 -11.14 -12.72 16.39
CA PRO A 141 -11.80 -13.89 15.79
C PRO A 141 -10.79 -14.92 15.26
N ASP A 142 -11.06 -16.21 15.43
CA ASP A 142 -10.13 -17.28 15.02
C ASP A 142 -9.77 -17.23 13.53
N ASN A 143 -10.71 -16.80 12.69
CA ASN A 143 -10.56 -16.70 11.23
C ASN A 143 -10.20 -15.29 10.73
N PHE A 144 -9.79 -14.39 11.61
CA PHE A 144 -9.52 -12.99 11.27
C PHE A 144 -8.40 -12.89 10.21
N GLY A 145 -8.75 -12.32 9.04
CA GLY A 145 -7.84 -12.17 7.90
C GLY A 145 -7.61 -13.41 7.04
N ASP A 146 -8.19 -14.56 7.39
CA ASP A 146 -7.97 -15.81 6.64
C ASP A 146 -8.49 -15.73 5.20
N LEU A 147 -9.70 -15.18 5.01
CA LEU A 147 -10.29 -15.03 3.67
C LEU A 147 -9.45 -14.09 2.81
N HIS A 148 -9.13 -12.91 3.33
CA HIS A 148 -8.33 -11.94 2.60
C HIS A 148 -6.93 -12.48 2.28
N GLY A 149 -6.29 -13.15 3.25
CA GLY A 149 -4.99 -13.80 3.05
C GLY A 149 -5.01 -14.81 1.91
N LYS A 150 -6.06 -15.64 1.82
CA LYS A 150 -6.25 -16.60 0.72
C LYS A 150 -6.46 -15.89 -0.62
N LEU A 151 -7.36 -14.91 -0.69
CA LEU A 151 -7.65 -14.17 -1.92
C LEU A 151 -6.41 -13.43 -2.45
N PHE A 152 -5.66 -12.79 -1.55
CA PHE A 152 -4.41 -12.11 -1.90
C PHE A 152 -3.37 -13.08 -2.46
N LYS A 153 -3.22 -14.25 -1.82
CA LYS A 153 -2.32 -15.32 -2.31
C LYS A 153 -2.78 -15.85 -3.67
N CYS A 154 -4.07 -16.03 -3.90
CA CYS A 154 -4.58 -16.40 -5.22
C CYS A 154 -4.22 -15.33 -6.27
N PHE A 155 -4.43 -14.05 -5.94
CA PHE A 155 -4.11 -12.94 -6.84
C PHE A 155 -2.62 -12.87 -7.20
N VAL A 156 -1.71 -12.82 -6.22
CA VAL A 156 -0.26 -12.68 -6.52
C VAL A 156 0.34 -13.90 -7.23
N ASN A 157 -0.32 -15.05 -7.16
CA ASN A 157 0.08 -16.26 -7.89
C ASN A 157 -0.65 -16.43 -9.23
N SER A 158 -1.59 -15.54 -9.57
CA SER A 158 -2.37 -15.64 -10.81
C SER A 158 -1.55 -15.27 -12.04
N GLN A 159 -1.98 -15.73 -13.21
CA GLN A 159 -1.33 -15.40 -14.48
C GLN A 159 -1.43 -13.89 -14.76
N GLU A 160 -2.57 -13.27 -14.44
CA GLU A 160 -2.80 -11.85 -14.66
C GLU A 160 -1.84 -11.00 -13.83
N TYR A 161 -1.55 -11.39 -12.57
CA TYR A 161 -0.54 -10.71 -11.76
C TYR A 161 0.86 -10.85 -12.37
N GLN A 162 1.27 -12.07 -12.74
CA GLN A 162 2.59 -12.34 -13.30
C GLN A 162 2.82 -11.66 -14.65
N GLN A 163 1.76 -11.47 -15.44
CA GLN A 163 1.80 -10.69 -16.68
C GLN A 163 1.84 -9.19 -16.42
N ALA A 164 1.18 -8.72 -15.36
CA ALA A 164 1.05 -7.32 -15.04
C ALA A 164 2.26 -6.73 -14.31
N PHE A 165 2.94 -7.51 -13.45
CA PHE A 165 3.98 -7.02 -12.55
C PHE A 165 5.17 -7.97 -12.49
N ALA A 166 6.37 -7.39 -12.50
CA ALA A 166 7.62 -8.16 -12.42
C ALA A 166 8.07 -8.48 -10.98
N LYS A 167 7.47 -7.85 -9.97
CA LYS A 167 7.84 -7.98 -8.55
C LYS A 167 6.60 -8.16 -7.72
N LEU A 168 6.74 -8.90 -6.61
CA LEU A 168 5.73 -8.98 -5.55
C LEU A 168 5.43 -7.59 -4.95
N PRO A 169 4.22 -7.39 -4.40
CA PRO A 169 3.84 -6.09 -3.90
C PRO A 169 4.59 -5.76 -2.61
N VAL A 170 4.95 -4.49 -2.45
CA VAL A 170 5.54 -3.94 -1.23
C VAL A 170 4.54 -2.99 -0.61
N ILE A 171 4.18 -3.26 0.64
CA ILE A 171 3.18 -2.47 1.39
C ILE A 171 3.90 -1.70 2.49
N CYS A 172 3.81 -0.38 2.43
CA CYS A 172 4.37 0.52 3.43
C CYS A 172 3.27 0.89 4.43
N LEU A 173 3.50 0.62 5.71
CA LEU A 173 2.57 0.90 6.80
C LEU A 173 3.25 1.77 7.84
N SER A 174 2.47 2.67 8.45
CA SER A 174 2.89 3.35 9.67
C SER A 174 2.86 2.38 10.84
N VAL A 175 3.82 2.54 11.75
CA VAL A 175 4.01 1.70 12.93
C VAL A 175 3.14 2.20 14.08
N SER A 176 2.79 1.33 15.03
CA SER A 176 2.03 1.72 16.23
C SER A 176 2.93 2.37 17.26
N ASP A 177 2.42 3.41 17.91
CA ASP A 177 2.98 4.10 19.08
C ASP A 177 2.92 3.25 20.37
N SER A 178 2.06 2.24 20.43
CA SER A 178 1.88 1.36 21.60
C SER A 178 2.98 0.33 21.79
N LYS A 179 3.95 0.25 20.87
CA LYS A 179 5.01 -0.78 20.86
C LYS A 179 6.38 -0.17 21.11
N THR A 180 7.27 -0.97 21.69
CA THR A 180 8.68 -0.58 21.85
C THR A 180 9.50 -1.17 20.72
N TYR A 181 10.31 -0.33 20.07
CA TYR A 181 11.17 -0.72 18.96
C TYR A 181 12.63 -0.67 19.38
N HIS A 182 13.30 -1.81 19.31
CA HIS A 182 14.72 -1.94 19.65
C HIS A 182 15.55 -1.82 18.39
N ARG A 183 16.48 -0.86 18.38
CA ARG A 183 17.44 -0.67 17.29
C ARG A 183 18.29 -1.94 17.10
N THR A 184 18.45 -2.36 15.85
CA THR A 184 19.37 -3.44 15.47
C THR A 184 20.69 -2.87 14.93
N GLU A 185 21.64 -3.75 14.61
CA GLU A 185 22.91 -3.37 13.98
C GLU A 185 22.76 -3.12 12.47
N ASN A 186 21.68 -3.59 11.85
CA ASN A 186 21.48 -3.46 10.42
C ASN A 186 21.07 -2.03 10.04
N THR A 187 21.69 -1.50 8.98
CA THR A 187 21.43 -0.16 8.46
C THR A 187 21.34 -0.22 6.95
N HIS A 188 20.19 0.17 6.40
CA HIS A 188 19.98 0.27 4.95
C HIS A 188 20.38 1.66 4.45
N PRO A 189 21.05 1.80 3.29
CA PRO A 189 21.53 3.10 2.80
C PRO A 189 20.43 4.15 2.58
N VAL A 190 19.21 3.71 2.25
CA VAL A 190 18.06 4.61 2.00
C VAL A 190 17.04 4.58 3.12
N LEU A 191 16.81 3.40 3.73
CA LEU A 191 15.75 3.22 4.72
C LEU A 191 16.26 3.51 6.14
N GLY A 192 17.57 3.66 6.31
CA GLY A 192 18.19 3.96 7.60
C GLY A 192 18.28 2.74 8.51
N VAL A 193 18.25 3.01 9.81
CA VAL A 193 18.47 1.99 10.85
C VAL A 193 17.26 1.07 10.94
N GLU A 194 17.51 -0.24 11.05
CA GLU A 194 16.47 -1.24 11.29
C GLU A 194 16.12 -1.36 12.77
N TYR A 195 14.86 -1.64 13.04
CA TYR A 195 14.33 -1.86 14.38
C TYR A 195 13.55 -3.17 14.46
N GLN A 196 13.53 -3.75 15.66
CA GLN A 196 12.75 -4.93 16.00
C GLN A 196 11.70 -4.57 17.05
N PRO A 197 10.39 -4.79 16.80
CA PRO A 197 9.37 -4.60 17.81
C PRO A 197 9.47 -5.66 18.91
N ASN A 198 9.05 -5.31 20.12
CA ASN A 198 8.95 -6.22 21.26
C ASN A 198 7.85 -7.29 21.10
N GLU A 199 6.80 -7.00 20.33
CA GLU A 199 5.68 -7.90 20.08
C GLU A 199 4.98 -7.56 18.76
N SER A 200 4.23 -8.52 18.20
CA SER A 200 3.49 -8.31 16.95
C SER A 200 2.23 -7.47 17.17
N SER A 201 1.94 -6.57 16.23
CA SER A 201 0.67 -5.86 16.15
C SER A 201 -0.41 -6.69 15.45
N LEU A 202 -1.68 -6.35 15.70
CA LEU A 202 -2.82 -6.96 15.01
C LEU A 202 -2.70 -6.83 13.48
N THR A 203 -2.21 -5.68 13.02
CA THR A 203 -2.01 -5.40 11.60
C THR A 203 -0.97 -6.36 11.02
N GLU A 204 0.15 -6.60 11.70
CA GLU A 204 1.17 -7.56 11.24
C GLU A 204 0.61 -8.97 11.16
N LEU A 205 -0.05 -9.46 12.22
CA LEU A 205 -0.67 -10.78 12.22
C LEU A 205 -1.65 -10.94 11.05
N TYR A 206 -2.38 -9.88 10.71
CA TYR A 206 -3.28 -9.85 9.58
C TYR A 206 -2.55 -9.95 8.23
N PHE A 207 -1.51 -9.13 8.00
CA PHE A 207 -0.73 -9.18 6.76
C PHE A 207 0.13 -10.45 6.64
N GLN A 208 0.51 -11.09 7.75
CA GLN A 208 1.16 -12.41 7.73
C GLN A 208 0.24 -13.49 7.12
N LYS A 209 -1.09 -13.39 7.26
CA LYS A 209 -2.04 -14.28 6.56
C LYS A 209 -1.92 -14.19 5.05
N MET A 210 -1.50 -13.03 4.52
CA MET A 210 -1.19 -12.81 3.10
C MET A 210 0.17 -13.38 2.68
N GLY A 211 1.00 -13.85 3.61
CA GLY A 211 2.34 -14.35 3.35
C GLY A 211 3.42 -13.27 3.32
N LEU A 212 3.10 -12.07 3.79
CA LEU A 212 4.04 -10.95 3.87
C LEU A 212 4.90 -11.05 5.13
N LYS A 213 6.08 -10.43 5.06
CA LYS A 213 7.01 -10.28 6.20
C LYS A 213 7.34 -8.82 6.39
N GLU A 214 7.20 -8.36 7.61
CA GLU A 214 7.47 -7.00 8.05
C GLU A 214 8.95 -6.78 8.36
N ARG A 215 9.40 -5.53 8.14
CA ARG A 215 10.68 -5.00 8.61
C ARG A 215 10.49 -3.52 8.92
N TYR A 216 11.15 -3.03 9.97
CA TYR A 216 10.95 -1.67 10.46
C TYR A 216 12.21 -0.86 10.25
N PHE A 217 12.06 0.29 9.63
CA PHE A 217 13.16 1.15 9.29
C PHE A 217 12.82 2.59 9.65
N MET A 218 13.82 3.32 10.13
CA MET A 218 13.73 4.76 10.34
C MET A 218 14.66 5.47 9.35
N PRO A 219 14.11 6.06 8.25
CA PRO A 219 14.93 6.76 7.27
C PRO A 219 15.65 7.96 7.89
N PRO A 220 16.83 8.33 7.35
CA PRO A 220 17.52 9.54 7.77
C PRO A 220 16.62 10.77 7.64
N ASN A 221 16.67 11.68 8.63
CA ASN A 221 15.85 12.90 8.67
C ASN A 221 14.32 12.66 8.72
N SER A 222 13.89 11.43 8.94
CA SER A 222 12.52 11.13 9.35
C SER A 222 12.40 11.25 10.87
N VAL A 223 11.26 11.75 11.32
CA VAL A 223 10.86 11.64 12.71
C VAL A 223 10.12 10.32 12.87
N ALA A 224 10.49 9.52 13.87
CA ALA A 224 9.59 8.45 14.32
C ALA A 224 8.23 9.09 14.66
N PRO A 225 7.10 8.40 14.47
CA PRO A 225 5.86 8.86 15.06
C PRO A 225 6.07 8.87 16.58
N LEU A 226 6.31 10.08 17.10
CA LEU A 226 6.25 10.54 18.50
C LEU A 226 6.24 9.42 19.55
N ALA A 227 7.41 9.07 20.07
CA ALA A 227 7.54 8.44 21.38
C ALA A 227 8.63 9.21 22.14
N PHE A 228 8.20 10.11 23.04
CA PHE A 228 9.01 10.65 24.12
C PHE A 228 8.74 9.83 25.38
#